data_AF-A0A1A2X6K9-F1
#
_entry.id   AF-A0A1A2X6K9-F1
#
_cell.length_a   1.000
_cell.length_b   1.000
_cell.length_c   1.000
_cell.angle_alpha   90.00
_cell.angle_beta   90.00
_cell.angle_gamma   90.00
#
_symmetry.space_group_name_H-M   'P 1'
#
loop_
_entity.id
_entity.type
_entity.pdbx_description
1 polymer ?
#
loop_
_entity_poly.entity_id
_entity_poly.type
_entity_poly.pdbx_seq_one_letter_code
_entity_poly.pdbx_strand_id
1 'polypeptide(L)'
;MLGPLTRILPVPLVVAAVTMCPPASAAGDWECSIVLPVADRLENVLDLVSPSGTPPYVAGQIRNALSPLNGLRGPAAVDLRLRSDMLAAQIDTSDPYRPASPELLAGDLVQARQQLVASRAACAP
;
A
#
# COMPACT_ATOMS: atom_id res chain seq x y z
N MET A 1 -50.70 -19.51 -43.46
CA MET A 1 -51.58 -18.86 -42.47
C MET A 1 -51.51 -19.66 -41.17
N LEU A 2 -50.74 -19.20 -40.19
CA LEU A 2 -50.95 -19.29 -38.73
C LEU A 2 -49.66 -18.86 -38.02
N GLY A 3 -49.69 -17.70 -37.36
CA GLY A 3 -48.98 -17.49 -36.09
C GLY A 3 -50.06 -17.31 -35.00
N PRO A 4 -49.75 -16.89 -33.76
CA PRO A 4 -48.48 -16.81 -33.01
C PRO A 4 -48.59 -17.52 -31.63
N LEU A 5 -47.51 -17.66 -30.84
CA LEU A 5 -47.57 -17.57 -29.37
C LEU A 5 -46.19 -17.59 -28.71
N THR A 6 -45.90 -16.45 -28.09
CA THR A 6 -44.85 -16.05 -27.15
C THR A 6 -44.55 -17.04 -26.02
N ARG A 7 -43.26 -17.28 -25.70
CA ARG A 7 -42.80 -17.54 -24.30
C ARG A 7 -41.28 -17.38 -24.08
N ILE A 8 -40.90 -16.22 -23.56
CA ILE A 8 -40.01 -15.91 -22.42
C ILE A 8 -38.76 -16.81 -22.16
N LEU A 9 -37.58 -16.13 -22.19
CA LEU A 9 -36.22 -16.43 -21.68
C LEU A 9 -36.10 -17.36 -20.42
N PRO A 10 -34.95 -18.06 -20.18
CA PRO A 10 -33.77 -17.35 -19.68
C PRO A 10 -32.37 -17.86 -20.11
N VAL A 11 -31.45 -16.90 -20.12
CA VAL A 11 -29.98 -17.03 -20.15
C VAL A 11 -29.50 -17.70 -18.86
N PRO A 12 -28.62 -18.71 -18.90
CA PRO A 12 -27.88 -19.10 -17.70
C PRO A 12 -26.77 -18.09 -17.44
N LEU A 13 -27.03 -17.14 -16.55
CA LEU A 13 -26.02 -16.32 -15.89
C LEU A 13 -25.12 -17.26 -15.07
N VAL A 14 -23.92 -17.53 -15.59
CA VAL A 14 -22.86 -18.18 -14.83
C VAL A 14 -22.33 -17.15 -13.83
N VAL A 15 -22.84 -17.19 -12.61
CA VAL A 15 -22.27 -16.44 -11.48
C VAL A 15 -20.95 -17.13 -11.12
N ALA A 16 -19.84 -16.55 -11.58
CA ALA A 16 -18.52 -16.92 -11.10
C ALA A 16 -18.44 -16.51 -9.61
N ALA A 17 -18.58 -17.49 -8.72
CA ALA A 17 -18.32 -17.32 -7.31
C ALA A 17 -16.81 -17.08 -7.12
N VAL A 18 -16.39 -15.81 -7.17
CA VAL A 18 -15.11 -15.39 -6.63
C VAL A 18 -15.17 -15.60 -5.11
N THR A 19 -14.58 -16.69 -4.64
CA THR A 19 -14.29 -16.89 -3.22
C THR A 19 -13.34 -15.78 -2.80
N MET A 20 -13.88 -14.71 -2.21
CA MET A 20 -13.08 -13.69 -1.53
C MET A 20 -12.38 -14.39 -0.38
N CYS A 21 -11.05 -14.55 -0.49
CA CYS A 21 -10.22 -14.86 0.65
C CYS A 21 -10.40 -13.69 1.64
N PRO A 22 -10.86 -13.92 2.89
CA PRO A 22 -10.91 -12.84 3.86
C PRO A 22 -9.50 -12.29 4.05
N PRO A 23 -9.28 -10.97 3.96
CA PRO A 23 -7.95 -10.42 4.14
C PRO A 23 -7.46 -10.78 5.54
N ALA A 24 -6.20 -11.23 5.59
CA ALA A 24 -5.49 -11.61 6.78
C ALA A 24 -5.63 -10.52 7.85
N SER A 25 -6.02 -10.94 9.06
CA SER A 25 -6.01 -10.20 10.33
C SER A 25 -6.08 -8.68 10.19
N ALA A 26 -7.26 -8.11 10.48
CA ALA A 26 -7.37 -6.72 10.90
C ALA A 26 -6.22 -6.45 11.88
N ALA A 27 -5.33 -5.51 11.56
CA ALA A 27 -4.42 -4.98 12.55
C ALA A 27 -5.32 -4.62 13.75
N GLY A 28 -5.12 -5.28 14.90
CA GLY A 28 -6.19 -5.37 15.89
C GLY A 28 -6.70 -3.97 16.18
N ASP A 29 -8.00 -3.70 16.08
CA ASP A 29 -8.63 -2.39 15.78
C ASP A 29 -7.90 -1.13 16.32
N TRP A 30 -7.27 -1.23 17.48
CA TRP A 30 -6.38 -0.23 18.07
C TRP A 30 -5.12 0.11 17.22
N GLU A 31 -4.46 -0.83 16.54
CA GLU A 31 -3.28 -0.58 15.68
C GLU A 31 -3.67 0.32 14.49
N CYS A 32 -4.88 0.14 13.95
CA CYS A 32 -5.38 0.97 12.86
C CYS A 32 -5.57 2.45 13.26
N SER A 33 -5.79 2.72 14.55
CA SER A 33 -5.79 4.11 15.07
C SER A 33 -4.41 4.78 14.99
N ILE A 34 -3.34 4.00 14.85
CA ILE A 34 -1.96 4.49 14.69
C ILE A 34 -1.55 4.46 13.21
N VAL A 35 -1.91 3.39 12.49
CA VAL A 35 -1.53 3.19 11.08
C VAL A 35 -2.12 4.27 10.18
N LEU A 36 -3.40 4.63 10.34
CA LEU A 36 -4.05 5.61 9.47
C LEU A 36 -3.37 7.00 9.54
N PRO A 37 -3.14 7.62 10.72
CA PRO A 37 -2.40 8.87 10.81
C PRO A 37 -0.97 8.81 10.26
N VAL A 38 -0.28 7.67 10.41
CA VAL A 38 1.05 7.49 9.83
C VAL A 38 0.99 7.42 8.32
N ALA A 39 0.00 6.73 7.75
CA ALA A 39 -0.19 6.66 6.31
C ALA A 39 -0.43 8.05 5.70
N ASP A 40 -1.23 8.90 6.35
CA ASP A 40 -1.46 10.28 5.90
C ASP A 40 -0.19 11.14 5.98
N ARG A 41 0.60 11.02 7.06
CA ARG A 41 1.89 11.73 7.15
C ARG A 41 2.87 11.26 6.07
N LEU A 42 2.95 9.96 5.85
CA LEU A 42 3.82 9.39 4.83
C LEU A 42 3.45 9.86 3.43
N GLU A 43 2.16 9.89 3.07
CA GLU A 43 1.73 10.37 1.76
C GLU A 43 2.30 11.76 1.44
N ASN A 44 2.18 12.69 2.40
CA ASN A 44 2.74 14.03 2.26
C ASN A 44 4.26 14.05 2.06
N VAL A 45 5.00 13.17 2.75
CA VAL A 45 6.46 13.06 2.61
C VAL A 45 6.84 12.40 1.28
N LEU A 46 6.08 11.39 0.82
CA LEU A 46 6.33 10.69 -0.44
C LEU A 46 6.10 11.56 -1.68
N ASP A 47 5.33 12.65 -1.55
CA ASP A 47 5.19 13.65 -2.61
C ASP A 47 6.41 14.57 -2.77
N LEU A 48 7.33 14.56 -1.80
CA LEU A 48 8.62 15.25 -1.90
C LEU A 48 9.66 14.43 -2.68
N VAL A 49 9.38 13.16 -2.96
CA VAL A 49 10.32 12.26 -3.65
C VAL A 49 10.19 12.47 -5.15
N SER A 50 11.27 12.95 -5.78
CA SER A 50 11.36 13.14 -7.22
C SER A 50 12.40 12.19 -7.83
N PRO A 51 12.11 11.55 -8.98
CA PRO A 51 13.09 10.76 -9.73
C PRO A 51 14.21 11.62 -10.32
N SER A 52 14.01 12.94 -10.47
CA SER A 52 15.07 13.87 -10.93
C SER A 52 16.07 14.23 -9.84
N GLY A 53 15.87 13.74 -8.61
CA GLY A 53 16.71 14.02 -7.45
C GLY A 53 15.85 14.29 -6.22
N THR A 54 16.06 13.48 -5.18
CA THR A 54 15.42 13.66 -3.87
C THR A 54 16.49 14.07 -2.85
N PRO A 55 16.30 15.17 -2.10
CA PRO A 55 17.25 15.55 -1.07
C PRO A 55 17.39 14.47 0.02
N PRO A 56 18.61 14.21 0.55
CA PRO A 56 18.85 13.11 1.49
C PRO A 56 18.09 13.27 2.81
N TYR A 57 17.77 14.51 3.22
CA TYR A 57 16.98 14.74 4.45
C TYR A 57 15.56 14.16 4.38
N VAL A 58 15.02 13.91 3.17
CA VAL A 58 13.70 13.29 2.99
C VAL A 58 13.69 11.87 3.55
N ALA A 59 14.79 11.12 3.48
CA ALA A 59 14.91 9.81 4.12
C ALA A 59 14.65 9.90 5.63
N GLY A 60 15.22 10.91 6.29
CA GLY A 60 14.99 11.18 7.71
C GLY A 60 13.52 11.52 8.02
N GLN A 61 12.85 12.26 7.14
CA GLN A 61 11.42 12.56 7.28
C GLN A 61 10.55 11.31 7.14
N ILE A 62 10.86 10.42 6.19
CA ILE A 62 10.17 9.13 6.03
C ILE A 62 10.33 8.32 7.31
N ARG A 63 11.56 8.10 7.79
CA ARG A 63 11.82 7.33 9.02
C ARG A 63 11.17 7.95 10.25
N ASN A 64 11.10 9.28 10.34
CA ASN A 64 10.40 9.96 11.42
C ASN A 64 8.89 9.70 11.37
N ALA A 65 8.27 9.78 10.18
CA ALA A 65 6.86 9.46 10.00
C ALA A 65 6.55 8.00 10.36
N LEU A 66 7.47 7.08 10.09
CA LEU A 66 7.36 5.65 10.44
C LEU A 66 7.56 5.34 11.92
N SER A 67 8.15 6.25 12.69
CA SER A 67 8.52 5.98 14.09
C SER A 67 7.38 5.44 14.96
N PRO A 68 6.10 5.85 14.81
CA PRO A 68 5.00 5.33 15.61
C PRO A 68 4.61 3.88 15.27
N LEU A 69 5.03 3.34 14.13
CA LEU A 69 4.77 1.95 13.74
C LEU A 69 5.74 0.96 14.43
N ASN A 70 6.75 1.46 15.14
CA ASN A 70 7.71 0.60 15.83
C ASN A 70 7.03 -0.17 16.97
N GLY A 71 7.18 -1.50 16.93
CA GLY A 71 6.59 -2.40 17.92
C GLY A 71 5.19 -2.92 17.55
N LEU A 72 4.55 -2.34 16.53
CA LEU A 72 3.34 -2.90 15.93
C LEU A 72 3.67 -4.18 15.17
N ARG A 73 2.71 -5.10 15.12
CA ARG A 73 2.89 -6.44 14.55
C ARG A 73 1.90 -6.75 13.44
N GLY A 74 0.81 -5.99 13.33
CA GLY A 74 -0.15 -6.14 12.24
C GLY A 74 0.52 -5.97 10.87
N PRO A 75 0.12 -6.75 9.85
CA PRO A 75 0.74 -6.71 8.53
C PRO A 75 0.67 -5.32 7.90
N ALA A 76 -0.45 -4.60 8.09
CA ALA A 76 -0.63 -3.22 7.61
C ALA A 76 0.45 -2.25 8.15
N ALA A 77 0.93 -2.44 9.38
CA ALA A 77 1.98 -1.60 9.96
C ALA A 77 3.38 -2.07 9.56
N VAL A 78 3.62 -3.39 9.60
CA VAL A 78 4.93 -3.98 9.31
C VAL A 78 5.32 -3.77 7.86
N ASP A 79 4.42 -4.07 6.92
CA ASP A 79 4.71 -3.97 5.49
C ASP A 79 4.90 -2.50 5.08
N LEU A 80 4.08 -1.59 5.61
CA LEU A 80 4.23 -0.15 5.38
C LEU A 80 5.58 0.37 5.85
N ARG A 81 6.01 -0.06 7.04
CA ARG A 81 7.33 0.30 7.57
C ARG A 81 8.45 -0.24 6.71
N LEU A 82 8.40 -1.51 6.31
CA LEU A 82 9.45 -2.13 5.49
C LEU A 82 9.57 -1.47 4.11
N ARG A 83 8.44 -1.29 3.40
CA ARG A 83 8.46 -0.70 2.05
C ARG A 83 8.91 0.76 2.07
N SER A 84 8.52 1.51 3.09
CA SER A 84 8.91 2.92 3.22
C SER A 84 10.36 3.09 3.70
N ASP A 85 10.88 2.20 4.56
CA ASP A 85 12.28 2.23 4.99
C ASP A 85 13.24 1.84 3.85
N MET A 86 12.84 0.89 3.00
CA MET A 86 13.58 0.56 1.76
C MET A 86 13.69 1.77 0.83
N LEU A 87 12.61 2.53 0.65
CA LEU A 87 12.64 3.78 -0.10
C LEU A 87 13.57 4.82 0.56
N ALA A 88 13.50 4.98 1.87
CA ALA A 88 14.39 5.89 2.61
C ALA A 88 15.86 5.51 2.41
N ALA A 89 16.18 4.20 2.43
CA ALA A 89 17.52 3.68 2.20
C ALA A 89 18.06 3.98 0.80
N GLN A 90 17.20 3.96 -0.23
CA GLN A 90 17.59 4.39 -1.58
C GLN A 90 17.88 5.90 -1.67
N ILE A 91 17.17 6.73 -0.87
CA ILE A 91 17.35 8.19 -0.87
C ILE A 91 18.66 8.59 -0.19
N ASP A 92 18.98 8.00 0.97
CA ASP A 92 20.18 8.33 1.74
C ASP A 92 21.39 7.42 1.42
N THR A 93 21.22 6.44 0.53
CA THR A 93 22.24 5.45 0.16
C THR A 93 22.80 4.70 1.38
N SER A 94 21.94 4.39 2.36
CA SER A 94 22.36 3.74 3.61
C SER A 94 22.41 2.21 3.55
N ASP A 95 21.85 1.57 2.52
CA ASP A 95 21.93 0.12 2.33
C ASP A 95 23.18 -0.27 1.51
N PRO A 96 24.22 -0.86 2.13
CA PRO A 96 25.44 -1.25 1.42
C PRO A 96 25.24 -2.45 0.48
N TYR A 97 24.18 -3.25 0.66
CA TYR A 97 23.89 -4.42 -0.15
C TYR A 97 22.99 -4.10 -1.35
N ARG A 98 22.42 -2.90 -1.37
CA ARG A 98 21.53 -2.43 -2.42
C ARG A 98 21.91 -1.02 -2.87
N PRO A 99 22.90 -0.90 -3.77
CA PRO A 99 23.37 0.39 -4.26
C PRO A 99 22.22 1.24 -4.82
N ALA A 100 22.21 2.53 -4.49
CA ALA A 100 21.18 3.46 -4.95
C ALA A 100 21.23 3.62 -6.48
N SER A 101 20.08 3.51 -7.14
CA SER A 101 19.89 3.87 -8.55
C SER A 101 18.53 4.54 -8.76
N PRO A 102 18.38 5.38 -9.81
CA PRO A 102 17.11 6.02 -10.13
C PRO A 102 15.97 5.02 -10.38
N GLU A 103 16.25 3.89 -11.01
CA GLU A 103 15.27 2.85 -11.31
C GLU A 103 14.78 2.16 -10.04
N LEU A 104 15.69 1.86 -9.12
CA LEU A 104 15.33 1.27 -7.82
C LEU A 104 14.55 2.28 -6.96
N LEU A 105 14.95 3.55 -6.96
CA LEU A 105 14.22 4.61 -6.26
C LEU A 105 12.78 4.73 -6.76
N ALA A 106 12.59 4.77 -8.08
CA ALA A 106 11.26 4.84 -8.68
C ALA A 106 10.42 3.59 -8.36
N GLY A 107 11.02 2.40 -8.43
CA GLY A 107 10.38 1.14 -8.08
C GLY A 107 9.92 1.11 -6.62
N ASP A 108 10.77 1.54 -5.69
CA ASP A 108 10.43 1.58 -4.27
C ASP A 108 9.39 2.63 -3.93
N LEU A 109 9.40 3.78 -4.62
CA LEU A 109 8.37 4.80 -4.45
C LEU A 109 6.99 4.24 -4.86
N VAL A 110 6.92 3.50 -5.97
CA VAL A 110 5.69 2.81 -6.40
C VAL A 110 5.25 1.79 -5.35
N GLN A 111 6.17 0.96 -4.84
CA GLN A 111 5.86 -0.04 -3.81
C GLN A 111 5.40 0.60 -2.50
N ALA A 112 6.04 1.68 -2.04
CA ALA A 112 5.64 2.41 -0.84
C ALA A 112 4.24 3.03 -1.00
N ARG A 113 3.92 3.62 -2.16
CA ARG A 113 2.59 4.17 -2.46
C ARG A 113 1.51 3.07 -2.53
N GLN A 114 1.82 1.94 -3.15
CA GLN A 114 0.91 0.78 -3.16
C GLN A 114 0.64 0.27 -1.74
N GLN A 115 1.69 0.23 -0.91
CA GLN A 115 1.56 -0.20 0.48
C GLN A 115 0.74 0.78 1.32
N LEU A 116 0.82 2.10 1.07
CA LEU A 116 -0.07 3.07 1.71
C LEU A 116 -1.54 2.77 1.42
N VAL A 117 -1.89 2.50 0.16
CA VAL A 117 -3.25 2.14 -0.22
C VAL A 117 -3.68 0.83 0.45
N ALA A 118 -2.81 -0.19 0.45
CA ALA A 118 -3.09 -1.47 1.07
C ALA A 118 -3.29 -1.36 2.60
N SER A 119 -2.45 -0.60 3.29
CA SER A 119 -2.55 -0.40 4.74
C SER A 119 -3.80 0.38 5.12
N ARG A 120 -4.22 1.36 4.30
CA ARG A 120 -5.51 2.05 4.49
C ARG A 120 -6.70 1.13 4.26
N ALA A 121 -6.67 0.32 3.20
CA ALA A 121 -7.73 -0.63 2.90
C ALA A 121 -7.86 -1.70 4.01
N ALA A 122 -6.75 -2.15 4.57
CA ALA A 122 -6.72 -3.09 5.70
C ALA A 122 -7.26 -2.49 7.01
N CYS A 123 -7.29 -1.16 7.12
CA CYS A 123 -7.80 -0.40 8.26
C CYS A 123 -9.14 0.28 7.97
N ALA A 124 -9.79 -0.04 6.86
CA ALA A 124 -11.14 0.44 6.57
C ALA A 124 -12.16 -0.21 7.53
N PRO A 125 -13.17 0.53 8.00
CA PRO A 125 -14.21 0.02 8.90
C PRO A 125 -15.16 -0.98 8.24
#